data_AF-A0A8D0A7U7-F1
#
_entry.id   AF-A0A8D0A7U7-F1
#
_cell.length_a   1.000
_cell.length_b   1.000
_cell.length_c   1.000
_cell.angle_alpha   90.00
_cell.angle_beta   90.00
_cell.angle_gamma   90.00
#
_symmetry.space_group_name_H-M   'P 1'
#
loop_
_entity.id
_entity.type
_entity.pdbx_description
1 polymer ?
#
loop_
_entity_poly.entity_id
_entity_poly.type
_entity_poly.pdbx_seq_one_letter_code
_entity_poly.pdbx_strand_id
1 'polypeptide(L)'
;VLLFVLQELINRHLITMAQIDHSENPDVPSEVDSYHSLFPLEPLPPPNRMQKTSNFSYITSCYKAVNSKDDLPYCLRRIHALVFSYDFHAGAETMFSRHFNDPAADSYFTKRKWGQHEPPPPRQHAGLLPESLIWAYIVQLSSALRTIHTAGLACRVMDPSKIVITGKTRLRVNCVGVFDVLTFDNSQTNHLALMPQYQQADLVSLGKVVLALACNSLAGIQRENLQKAMELVSINYSSDLKNLILYLLTEQSRLRSVNDIMPMIGARFYTQLDASQMRNDVIEEDLAKEVQNGRLFRLLAKLGTINERPEFQKDPTWSETGDRYLLKLFRDHLFHQVTEAGTPWIDLSHIVSCLNKLDAGVPEKISLVSRDEKSVLVVTYSDLKRCFDSTFQELQAAASGSL
;
A
#
# COMPACT_ATOMS: atom_id res chain seq x y z
N VAL A 1 -10.82 4.00 11.46
CA VAL A 1 -9.52 3.87 10.75
C VAL A 1 -9.24 2.41 10.39
N LEU A 2 -9.32 1.48 11.35
CA LEU A 2 -9.07 0.04 11.16
C LEU A 2 -9.92 -0.61 10.04
N LEU A 3 -11.24 -0.32 9.97
CA LEU A 3 -12.12 -0.82 8.90
C LEU A 3 -11.68 -0.38 7.50
N PHE A 4 -11.17 0.85 7.36
CA PHE A 4 -10.70 1.35 6.06
C PHE A 4 -9.38 0.69 5.65
N VAL A 5 -8.46 0.49 6.59
CA VAL A 5 -7.19 -0.21 6.32
C VAL A 5 -7.44 -1.66 5.95
N LEU A 6 -8.31 -2.36 6.69
CA LEU A 6 -8.69 -3.74 6.40
C LEU A 6 -9.32 -3.87 5.00
N GLN A 7 -10.29 -3.01 4.68
CA GLN A 7 -10.94 -3.02 3.37
C GLN A 7 -9.94 -2.75 2.23
N GLU A 8 -8.99 -1.83 2.44
CA GLU A 8 -7.92 -1.54 1.49
C GLU A 8 -6.98 -2.74 1.30
N LEU A 9 -6.62 -3.45 2.38
CA LEU A 9 -5.80 -4.66 2.33
C LEU A 9 -6.51 -5.81 1.63
N ILE A 10 -7.80 -6.03 1.91
CA ILE A 10 -8.63 -7.04 1.23
C ILE A 10 -8.69 -6.73 -0.27
N ASN A 11 -8.96 -5.48 -0.64
CA ASN A 11 -9.01 -5.09 -2.05
C ASN A 11 -7.66 -5.33 -2.75
N ARG A 12 -6.54 -4.99 -2.10
CA ARG A 12 -5.20 -5.29 -2.65
C ARG A 12 -4.95 -6.78 -2.81
N HIS A 13 -5.40 -7.59 -1.85
CA HIS A 13 -5.29 -9.04 -1.93
C HIS A 13 -6.11 -9.59 -3.11
N LEU A 14 -7.35 -9.13 -3.27
CA LEU A 14 -8.21 -9.50 -4.42
C LEU A 14 -7.57 -9.13 -5.76
N ILE A 15 -7.00 -7.92 -5.88
CA ILE A 15 -6.27 -7.50 -7.09
C ILE A 15 -5.05 -8.39 -7.36
N THR A 16 -4.35 -8.81 -6.31
CA THR A 16 -3.17 -9.70 -6.43
C THR A 16 -3.56 -11.10 -6.87
N MET A 17 -4.70 -11.59 -6.37
CA MET A 17 -5.27 -12.90 -6.70
C MET A 17 -6.08 -12.89 -8.01
N ALA A 18 -6.20 -11.75 -8.69
CA ALA A 18 -6.94 -11.65 -9.93
C ALA A 18 -6.34 -12.58 -11.01
N GLN A 19 -7.22 -13.36 -11.63
CA GLN A 19 -6.91 -14.29 -12.71
C GLN A 19 -7.71 -13.91 -13.94
N ILE A 20 -7.14 -14.20 -15.12
CA ILE A 20 -7.80 -13.96 -16.39
C ILE A 20 -8.58 -15.20 -16.80
N ASP A 21 -9.76 -14.99 -17.37
CA ASP A 21 -10.44 -16.04 -18.11
C ASP A 21 -9.83 -16.13 -19.51
N HIS A 22 -9.07 -17.19 -19.76
CA HIS A 22 -8.42 -17.45 -21.04
C HIS A 22 -9.41 -17.79 -22.16
N SER A 23 -10.64 -18.19 -21.85
CA SER A 23 -11.68 -18.39 -22.86
C SER A 23 -12.13 -17.06 -23.48
N GLU A 24 -12.17 -15.99 -22.69
CA GLU A 24 -12.50 -14.64 -23.14
C GLU A 24 -11.27 -13.88 -23.67
N ASN A 25 -10.06 -14.24 -23.25
CA ASN A 25 -8.82 -13.54 -23.59
C ASN A 25 -7.72 -14.50 -24.11
N PRO A 26 -7.93 -15.14 -25.27
CA PRO A 26 -6.99 -16.13 -25.82
C PRO A 26 -5.63 -15.53 -26.21
N ASP A 27 -5.57 -14.21 -26.43
CA ASP A 27 -4.34 -13.52 -26.84
C ASP A 27 -3.34 -13.30 -25.70
N VAL A 28 -3.76 -13.49 -24.43
CA VAL A 28 -2.87 -13.36 -23.27
C VAL A 28 -2.17 -14.69 -23.02
N PRO A 29 -0.83 -14.75 -23.11
CA PRO A 29 -0.08 -15.98 -22.83
C PRO A 29 -0.35 -16.48 -21.41
N SER A 30 -0.46 -17.79 -21.25
CA SER A 30 -0.57 -18.43 -19.93
C SER A 30 0.71 -18.29 -19.12
N GLU A 31 1.86 -18.34 -19.80
CA GLU A 31 3.20 -18.27 -19.22
C GLU A 31 4.16 -17.46 -20.11
N VAL A 32 5.11 -16.77 -19.48
CA VAL A 32 6.21 -16.06 -20.13
C VAL A 32 7.47 -16.24 -19.28
N ASP A 33 8.46 -16.96 -19.82
CA ASP A 33 9.69 -17.32 -19.08
C ASP A 33 9.34 -17.98 -17.74
N SER A 34 9.79 -17.42 -16.62
CA SER A 34 9.54 -17.94 -15.26
C SER A 34 8.31 -17.30 -14.61
N TYR A 35 7.35 -16.83 -15.41
CA TYR A 35 6.14 -16.15 -14.94
C TYR A 35 4.86 -16.78 -15.48
N HIS A 36 3.85 -16.89 -14.62
CA HIS A 36 2.52 -17.40 -14.96
C HIS A 36 1.40 -16.51 -14.42
N SER A 37 0.14 -16.90 -14.66
CA SER A 37 -1.05 -16.21 -14.16
C SER A 37 -1.07 -14.72 -14.53
N LEU A 38 -0.79 -14.44 -15.81
CA LEU A 38 -0.76 -13.09 -16.34
C LEU A 38 -2.15 -12.45 -16.30
N PHE A 39 -2.22 -11.21 -15.84
CA PHE A 39 -3.44 -10.41 -15.78
C PHE A 39 -3.17 -9.00 -16.32
N PRO A 40 -3.81 -8.55 -17.42
CA PRO A 40 -3.61 -7.22 -17.98
C PRO A 40 -3.95 -6.12 -16.96
N LEU A 41 -3.04 -5.17 -16.78
CA LEU A 41 -3.21 -4.02 -15.87
C LEU A 41 -3.63 -2.73 -16.60
N GLU A 42 -3.53 -2.74 -17.92
CA GLU A 42 -3.94 -1.66 -18.82
C GLU A 42 -4.88 -2.29 -19.87
N PRO A 43 -5.86 -1.55 -20.41
CA PRO A 43 -6.68 -2.05 -21.51
C PRO A 43 -5.79 -2.53 -22.66
N LEU A 44 -6.02 -3.75 -23.15
CA LEU A 44 -5.24 -4.30 -24.25
C LEU A 44 -5.41 -3.39 -25.48
N PRO A 45 -4.30 -2.99 -26.15
CA PRO A 45 -4.40 -2.16 -27.34
C PRO A 45 -5.21 -2.91 -28.41
N PRO A 46 -6.15 -2.24 -29.11
CA PRO A 46 -6.95 -2.89 -30.15
C PRO A 46 -6.05 -3.41 -31.28
N PRO A 47 -6.39 -4.56 -31.89
CA PRO A 47 -5.51 -5.27 -32.83
C PRO A 47 -5.10 -4.48 -34.08
N ASN A 48 -5.83 -3.41 -34.43
CA ASN A 48 -5.70 -2.69 -35.71
C ASN A 48 -5.22 -1.23 -35.60
N ARG A 49 -4.44 -0.83 -34.59
CA ARG A 49 -3.81 0.50 -34.61
C ARG A 49 -2.31 0.48 -34.36
N MET A 50 -1.57 0.99 -35.35
CA MET A 50 -0.21 1.54 -35.24
C MET A 50 -0.14 2.79 -34.32
N GLN A 51 -0.93 2.83 -33.26
CA GLN A 51 -0.97 3.94 -32.33
C GLN A 51 0.25 3.83 -31.41
N LYS A 52 1.34 4.51 -31.79
CA LYS A 52 2.48 4.82 -30.91
C LYS A 52 1.98 5.76 -29.79
N THR A 53 1.26 5.23 -28.82
CA THR A 53 0.58 5.99 -27.75
C THR A 53 1.39 6.13 -26.48
N SER A 54 2.55 5.49 -26.41
CA SER A 54 3.40 5.49 -25.21
C SER A 54 4.55 6.48 -25.35
N ASN A 55 4.96 7.10 -24.23
CA ASN A 55 6.14 7.97 -24.15
C ASN A 55 7.42 7.33 -24.69
N PHE A 56 7.45 5.99 -24.84
CA PHE A 56 8.58 5.23 -25.38
C PHE A 56 8.59 5.09 -26.90
N SER A 57 7.62 5.64 -27.65
CA SER A 57 7.46 5.48 -29.11
C SER A 57 7.21 4.04 -29.58
N TYR A 58 6.94 3.12 -28.65
CA TYR A 58 6.57 1.72 -28.90
C TYR A 58 5.20 1.42 -28.30
N ILE A 59 4.54 0.37 -28.81
CA ILE A 59 3.37 -0.22 -28.16
C ILE A 59 3.83 -0.86 -26.85
N THR A 60 3.09 -0.58 -25.78
CA THR A 60 3.39 -1.13 -24.45
C THR A 60 2.17 -1.78 -23.83
N SER A 61 2.40 -2.82 -23.03
CA SER A 61 1.38 -3.49 -22.22
C SER A 61 2.00 -3.85 -20.87
N CYS A 62 1.30 -3.63 -19.75
CA CYS A 62 1.70 -4.14 -18.43
C CYS A 62 0.72 -5.20 -17.94
N TYR A 63 1.26 -6.24 -17.31
CA TYR A 63 0.54 -7.37 -16.77
C TYR A 63 1.01 -7.59 -15.33
N LYS A 64 0.11 -7.95 -14.42
CA LYS A 64 0.47 -8.64 -13.19
C LYS A 64 0.81 -10.07 -13.57
N ALA A 65 1.90 -10.63 -13.06
CA ALA A 65 2.23 -12.04 -13.19
C ALA A 65 2.78 -12.58 -11.85
N VAL A 66 2.78 -13.89 -11.68
CA VAL A 66 3.39 -14.57 -10.52
C VAL A 66 4.67 -15.25 -10.98
N ASN A 67 5.76 -15.07 -10.23
CA ASN A 67 7.02 -15.72 -10.57
C ASN A 67 7.06 -17.16 -10.03
N SER A 68 7.46 -18.11 -10.87
CA SER A 68 7.48 -19.53 -10.52
C SER A 68 8.52 -19.92 -9.46
N LYS A 69 9.51 -19.07 -9.17
CA LYS A 69 10.61 -19.38 -8.25
C LYS A 69 10.32 -18.96 -6.81
N ASP A 70 9.69 -17.81 -6.62
CA ASP A 70 9.40 -17.24 -5.30
C ASP A 70 7.90 -17.11 -4.99
N ASP A 71 7.03 -17.41 -5.94
CA ASP A 71 5.56 -17.32 -5.83
C ASP A 71 5.07 -15.89 -5.50
N LEU A 72 5.88 -14.87 -5.81
CA LEU A 72 5.55 -13.47 -5.59
C LEU A 72 5.00 -12.78 -6.85
N PRO A 73 4.11 -11.78 -6.69
CA PRO A 73 3.55 -11.03 -7.80
C PRO A 73 4.51 -9.92 -8.31
N TYR A 74 4.58 -9.75 -9.64
CA TYR A 74 5.36 -8.74 -10.35
C TYR A 74 4.51 -7.99 -11.40
N CYS A 75 4.81 -6.72 -11.75
CA CYS A 75 4.36 -6.13 -13.04
C CYS A 75 5.39 -6.44 -14.11
N LEU A 76 4.94 -7.15 -15.13
CA LEU A 76 5.67 -7.33 -16.37
C LEU A 76 5.22 -6.27 -17.36
N ARG A 77 6.14 -5.41 -17.81
CA ARG A 77 5.88 -4.46 -18.88
C ARG A 77 6.57 -4.92 -20.15
N ARG A 78 5.78 -5.27 -21.16
CA ARG A 78 6.28 -5.50 -22.52
C ARG A 78 6.41 -4.19 -23.25
N ILE A 79 7.57 -3.97 -23.86
CA ILE A 79 7.87 -2.84 -24.74
C ILE A 79 8.56 -3.41 -25.97
N HIS A 80 7.88 -3.38 -27.13
CA HIS A 80 8.36 -4.03 -28.35
C HIS A 80 8.63 -5.55 -28.12
N ALA A 81 9.91 -5.96 -28.23
CA ALA A 81 10.40 -7.33 -28.03
C ALA A 81 11.04 -7.55 -26.65
N LEU A 82 11.04 -6.52 -25.79
CA LEU A 82 11.61 -6.57 -24.45
C LEU A 82 10.50 -6.72 -23.40
N VAL A 83 10.80 -7.44 -22.33
CA VAL A 83 9.96 -7.55 -21.15
C VAL A 83 10.75 -7.04 -19.96
N PHE A 84 10.20 -6.05 -19.26
CA PHE A 84 10.74 -5.52 -18.02
C PHE A 84 9.93 -6.07 -16.86
N SER A 85 10.60 -6.51 -15.81
CA SER A 85 9.98 -6.99 -14.58
C SER A 85 10.17 -5.96 -13.47
N TYR A 86 9.09 -5.62 -12.77
CA TYR A 86 9.06 -4.65 -11.67
C TYR A 86 8.28 -5.21 -10.49
N ASP A 87 8.57 -4.71 -9.30
CA ASP A 87 7.75 -4.97 -8.11
C ASP A 87 6.28 -4.63 -8.38
N PHE A 88 5.39 -5.56 -8.02
CA PHE A 88 3.96 -5.31 -8.13
C PHE A 88 3.44 -4.51 -6.93
N HIS A 89 2.65 -3.48 -7.21
CA HIS A 89 1.98 -2.69 -6.20
C HIS A 89 0.48 -2.69 -6.45
N ALA A 90 -0.24 -3.58 -5.78
CA ALA A 90 -1.69 -3.72 -5.92
C ALA A 90 -2.43 -2.43 -5.58
N GLY A 91 -3.38 -2.05 -6.44
CA GLY A 91 -4.15 -0.81 -6.30
C GLY A 91 -3.34 0.47 -6.53
N ALA A 92 -2.13 0.38 -7.09
CA ALA A 92 -1.40 1.56 -7.54
C ALA A 92 -2.12 2.19 -8.73
N GLU A 93 -2.28 3.51 -8.70
CA GLU A 93 -2.81 4.29 -9.82
C GLU A 93 -1.78 5.32 -10.29
N THR A 94 -1.82 5.71 -11.56
CA THR A 94 -0.93 6.77 -12.04
C THR A 94 -1.37 8.12 -11.47
N MET A 95 -0.43 9.03 -11.28
CA MET A 95 -0.71 10.42 -10.91
C MET A 95 -1.64 11.07 -11.93
N PHE A 96 -1.50 10.71 -13.21
CA PHE A 96 -2.45 11.02 -14.29
C PHE A 96 -3.88 10.63 -13.92
N SER A 97 -4.12 9.34 -13.64
CA SER A 97 -5.46 8.82 -13.30
C SER A 97 -6.03 9.49 -12.05
N ARG A 98 -5.18 9.70 -11.03
CA ARG A 98 -5.59 10.23 -9.73
C ARG A 98 -6.06 11.69 -9.77
N HIS A 99 -5.34 12.55 -10.50
CA HIS A 99 -5.57 14.00 -10.44
C HIS A 99 -6.07 14.62 -11.74
N PHE A 100 -5.75 14.03 -12.90
CA PHE A 100 -5.97 14.65 -14.21
C PHE A 100 -7.08 13.98 -15.04
N ASN A 101 -7.84 13.06 -14.46
CA ASN A 101 -8.92 12.36 -15.14
C ASN A 101 -10.31 13.02 -14.95
N ASP A 102 -10.40 14.11 -14.17
CA ASP A 102 -11.65 14.85 -13.92
C ASP A 102 -11.77 16.06 -14.87
N PRO A 103 -12.70 16.05 -15.85
CA PRO A 103 -12.91 17.17 -16.77
C PRO A 103 -13.37 18.47 -16.08
N ALA A 104 -13.96 18.38 -14.88
CA ALA A 104 -14.40 19.54 -14.12
C ALA A 104 -13.23 20.31 -13.53
N ALA A 105 -12.22 19.60 -13.03
CA ALA A 105 -10.98 20.19 -12.53
C ALA A 105 -10.19 20.87 -13.67
N ASP A 106 -10.05 20.19 -14.81
CA ASP A 106 -9.35 20.73 -15.99
C ASP A 106 -10.03 21.99 -16.56
N SER A 107 -11.37 22.04 -16.48
CA SER A 107 -12.16 23.21 -16.88
C SER A 107 -11.82 24.47 -16.10
N TYR A 108 -11.38 24.36 -14.84
CA TYR A 108 -11.01 25.53 -14.03
C TYR A 108 -9.80 26.27 -14.62
N PHE A 109 -8.79 25.54 -15.10
CA PHE A 109 -7.63 26.15 -15.75
C PHE A 109 -7.97 26.62 -17.18
N THR A 110 -8.60 25.77 -17.97
CA THR A 110 -8.78 25.98 -19.41
C THR A 110 -9.86 27.02 -19.76
N LYS A 111 -10.91 27.17 -18.95
CA LYS A 111 -12.04 28.10 -19.22
C LYS A 111 -11.97 29.41 -18.44
N ARG A 112 -11.04 29.57 -17.51
CA ARG A 112 -10.89 30.81 -16.73
C ARG A 112 -10.52 31.97 -17.65
N LYS A 113 -11.32 33.04 -17.62
CA LYS A 113 -11.03 34.29 -18.32
C LYS A 113 -10.05 35.12 -17.49
N TRP A 114 -8.78 35.03 -17.85
CA TRP A 114 -7.71 35.83 -17.27
C TRP A 114 -7.90 37.31 -17.65
N GLY A 115 -7.99 38.21 -16.66
CA GLY A 115 -8.07 39.66 -16.90
C GLY A 115 -9.45 40.33 -16.78
N GLN A 116 -10.52 39.62 -16.39
CA GLN A 116 -11.76 40.26 -15.94
C GLN A 116 -11.99 40.04 -14.44
N HIS A 117 -12.48 41.08 -13.77
CA HIS A 117 -12.80 41.17 -12.34
C HIS A 117 -14.00 40.27 -11.97
N GLU A 118 -13.98 38.98 -12.34
CA GLU A 118 -14.95 38.03 -11.80
C GLU A 118 -14.57 37.69 -10.36
N PRO A 119 -15.48 37.87 -9.38
CA PRO A 119 -15.23 37.45 -8.03
C PRO A 119 -14.95 35.93 -8.02
N PRO A 120 -13.96 35.46 -7.25
CA PRO A 120 -13.65 34.04 -7.21
C PRO A 120 -14.91 33.25 -6.83
N PRO A 121 -15.22 32.16 -7.54
CA PRO A 121 -16.42 31.38 -7.26
C PRO A 121 -16.43 30.95 -5.79
N PRO A 122 -17.56 31.05 -5.08
CA PRO A 122 -17.63 30.68 -3.68
C PRO A 122 -17.66 29.15 -3.59
N ARG A 123 -16.50 28.51 -3.40
CA ARG A 123 -16.36 27.12 -2.94
C ARG A 123 -14.93 26.85 -2.49
N GLN A 124 -14.78 26.06 -1.43
CA GLN A 124 -13.50 25.54 -0.96
C GLN A 124 -12.74 24.90 -2.14
N HIS A 125 -11.61 25.52 -2.50
CA HIS A 125 -10.56 25.07 -3.41
C HIS A 125 -10.82 24.95 -4.92
N ALA A 126 -11.94 25.35 -5.53
CA ALA A 126 -12.08 25.48 -7.01
C ALA A 126 -11.49 24.33 -7.89
N GLY A 127 -11.40 23.10 -7.37
CA GLY A 127 -10.74 21.96 -8.04
C GLY A 127 -9.20 21.93 -7.96
N LEU A 128 -8.55 22.92 -7.33
CA LEU A 128 -7.10 22.96 -7.10
C LEU A 128 -6.67 22.02 -5.97
N LEU A 129 -5.46 21.47 -6.09
CA LEU A 129 -4.90 20.58 -5.09
C LEU A 129 -4.37 21.35 -3.87
N PRO A 130 -4.51 20.81 -2.65
CA PRO A 130 -3.93 21.40 -1.45
C PRO A 130 -2.41 21.52 -1.58
N GLU A 131 -1.84 22.66 -1.18
CA GLU A 131 -0.41 22.90 -1.30
C GLU A 131 0.43 21.89 -0.49
N SER A 132 -0.06 21.48 0.68
CA SER A 132 0.58 20.45 1.51
C SER A 132 0.74 19.12 0.79
N LEU A 133 -0.23 18.74 -0.05
CA LEU A 133 -0.16 17.54 -0.87
C LEU A 133 0.89 17.67 -1.98
N ILE A 134 0.95 18.83 -2.64
CA ILE A 134 1.96 19.11 -3.67
C ILE A 134 3.36 19.04 -3.06
N TRP A 135 3.57 19.64 -1.89
CA TRP A 135 4.86 19.56 -1.20
C TRP A 135 5.23 18.14 -0.77
N ALA A 136 4.27 17.35 -0.28
CA ALA A 136 4.50 15.93 0.03
C ALA A 136 4.98 15.15 -1.20
N TYR A 137 4.46 15.47 -2.40
CA TYR A 137 4.94 14.91 -3.66
C TYR A 137 6.32 15.43 -4.06
N ILE A 138 6.57 16.73 -3.94
CA ILE A 138 7.88 17.35 -4.23
C ILE A 138 8.98 16.71 -3.37
N VAL A 139 8.76 16.52 -2.07
CA VAL A 139 9.73 15.91 -1.15
C VAL A 139 10.07 14.48 -1.60
N GLN A 140 9.07 13.68 -1.96
CA GLN A 140 9.29 12.29 -2.39
C GLN A 140 9.98 12.21 -3.76
N LEU A 141 9.56 13.02 -4.74
CA LEU A 141 10.14 13.02 -6.09
C LEU A 141 11.57 13.59 -6.10
N SER A 142 11.83 14.66 -5.35
CA SER A 142 13.18 15.21 -5.20
C SER A 142 14.12 14.23 -4.48
N SER A 143 13.64 13.49 -3.48
CA SER A 143 14.42 12.42 -2.84
C SER A 143 14.80 11.30 -3.82
N ALA A 144 13.85 10.88 -4.68
CA ALA A 144 14.11 9.90 -5.74
C ALA A 144 15.15 10.42 -6.74
N LEU A 145 14.99 11.65 -7.25
CA LEU A 145 15.96 12.25 -8.18
C LEU A 145 17.34 12.41 -7.53
N ARG A 146 17.41 12.84 -6.27
CA ARG A 146 18.68 12.98 -5.55
C ARG A 146 19.43 11.66 -5.52
N THR A 147 18.72 10.57 -5.24
CA THR A 147 19.30 9.21 -5.19
C THR A 147 19.83 8.80 -6.55
N ILE A 148 19.03 8.97 -7.62
CA ILE A 148 19.42 8.62 -9.00
C ILE A 148 20.62 9.48 -9.47
N HIS A 149 20.57 10.79 -9.27
CA HIS A 149 21.59 11.72 -9.74
C HIS A 149 22.91 11.56 -8.97
N THR A 150 22.85 11.26 -7.67
CA THR A 150 24.05 10.97 -6.85
C THR A 150 24.75 9.69 -7.31
N ALA A 151 24.01 8.72 -7.85
CA ALA A 151 24.57 7.52 -8.47
C ALA A 151 25.14 7.77 -9.89
N GLY A 152 25.13 9.03 -10.37
CA GLY A 152 25.59 9.37 -11.72
C GLY A 152 24.64 8.93 -12.84
N LEU A 153 23.35 8.74 -12.52
CA LEU A 153 22.30 8.33 -13.46
C LEU A 153 21.27 9.44 -13.67
N ALA A 154 20.31 9.22 -14.57
CA ALA A 154 19.16 10.07 -14.80
C ALA A 154 17.86 9.24 -14.81
N CYS A 155 16.75 9.85 -14.42
CA CYS A 155 15.44 9.21 -14.32
C CYS A 155 14.81 9.03 -15.72
N ARG A 156 14.85 10.08 -16.55
CA ARG A 156 14.38 10.11 -17.95
C ARG A 156 12.88 9.87 -18.18
N VAL A 157 12.11 9.52 -17.16
CA VAL A 157 10.68 9.14 -17.27
C VAL A 157 9.76 9.89 -16.29
N MET A 158 10.11 11.13 -15.93
CA MET A 158 9.36 11.90 -14.94
C MET A 158 8.13 12.60 -15.53
N ASP A 159 7.01 11.89 -15.62
CA ASP A 159 5.72 12.46 -16.03
C ASP A 159 4.54 11.83 -15.27
N PRO A 160 3.36 12.48 -15.23
CA PRO A 160 2.23 12.00 -14.43
C PRO A 160 1.73 10.59 -14.79
N SER A 161 1.97 10.11 -16.01
CA SER A 161 1.58 8.73 -16.41
C SER A 161 2.55 7.66 -15.87
N LYS A 162 3.77 8.07 -15.46
CA LYS A 162 4.82 7.18 -14.96
C LYS A 162 5.06 7.31 -13.47
N ILE A 163 4.53 8.35 -12.83
CA ILE A 163 4.50 8.45 -11.38
C ILE A 163 3.28 7.69 -10.87
N VAL A 164 3.49 6.65 -10.07
CA VAL A 164 2.41 5.86 -9.47
C VAL A 164 2.22 6.20 -8.00
N ILE A 165 0.98 6.19 -7.57
CA ILE A 165 0.54 6.53 -6.22
C ILE A 165 -0.05 5.27 -5.59
N THR A 166 0.45 4.92 -4.41
CA THR A 166 -0.12 3.84 -3.58
C THR A 166 -0.69 4.42 -2.29
N GLY A 167 -1.87 3.96 -1.90
CA GLY A 167 -2.55 4.46 -0.71
C GLY A 167 -2.89 5.94 -0.86
N LYS A 168 -2.60 6.75 0.16
CA LYS A 168 -2.97 8.18 0.15
C LYS A 168 -2.00 9.06 -0.62
N THR A 169 -0.70 8.96 -0.34
CA THR A 169 0.31 9.92 -0.83
C THR A 169 1.66 9.30 -1.19
N ARG A 170 1.82 7.97 -1.11
CA ARG A 170 3.12 7.32 -1.34
C ARG A 170 3.40 7.19 -2.83
N LEU A 171 4.41 7.92 -3.29
CA LEU A 171 4.82 7.94 -4.70
C LEU A 171 5.90 6.91 -5.01
N ARG A 172 5.89 6.42 -6.25
CA ARG A 172 7.01 5.71 -6.90
C ARG A 172 7.10 6.14 -8.36
N VAL A 173 8.30 6.08 -8.93
CA VAL A 173 8.51 6.35 -10.36
C VAL A 173 8.62 5.01 -11.09
N ASN A 174 7.71 4.75 -12.01
CA ASN A 174 7.67 3.57 -12.84
C ASN A 174 8.55 3.74 -14.09
N CYS A 175 8.97 2.64 -14.71
CA CYS A 175 9.72 2.59 -15.96
C CYS A 175 11.10 3.26 -15.94
N VAL A 176 11.71 3.47 -14.76
CA VAL A 176 13.10 3.93 -14.67
C VAL A 176 14.02 2.91 -15.35
N GLY A 177 15.00 3.39 -16.12
CA GLY A 177 15.93 2.54 -16.87
C GLY A 177 15.44 2.08 -18.26
N VAL A 178 14.15 2.27 -18.59
CA VAL A 178 13.61 1.84 -19.90
C VAL A 178 14.28 2.60 -21.04
N PHE A 179 14.40 3.93 -20.94
CA PHE A 179 15.06 4.70 -21.98
C PHE A 179 16.54 4.38 -22.10
N ASP A 180 17.21 4.05 -21.00
CA ASP A 180 18.62 3.67 -20.98
C ASP A 180 18.84 2.38 -21.80
N VAL A 181 17.91 1.43 -21.75
CA VAL A 181 17.93 0.23 -22.59
C VAL A 181 17.54 0.55 -24.04
N LEU A 182 16.44 1.28 -24.26
CA LEU A 182 15.91 1.53 -25.61
C LEU A 182 16.76 2.47 -26.46
N THR A 183 17.50 3.39 -25.83
CA THR A 183 18.34 4.37 -26.51
C THR A 183 19.83 4.03 -26.42
N PHE A 184 20.17 2.85 -25.90
CA PHE A 184 21.53 2.36 -25.86
C PHE A 184 22.09 2.22 -27.28
N ASP A 185 23.23 2.85 -27.53
CA ASP A 185 23.95 2.77 -28.80
C ASP A 185 25.35 2.22 -28.54
N ASN A 186 25.62 1.01 -29.04
CA ASN A 186 26.90 0.34 -28.87
C ASN A 186 28.06 1.03 -29.61
N SER A 187 27.76 1.94 -30.55
CA SER A 187 28.78 2.71 -31.27
C SER A 187 29.31 3.91 -30.47
N GLN A 188 28.60 4.33 -29.40
CA GLN A 188 28.96 5.49 -28.62
C GLN A 188 30.16 5.20 -27.72
N THR A 189 31.23 6.00 -27.79
CA THR A 189 32.45 5.73 -26.99
C THR A 189 32.29 6.08 -25.51
N ASN A 190 31.38 7.00 -25.18
CA ASN A 190 31.08 7.41 -23.80
C ASN A 190 29.57 7.57 -23.59
N HIS A 191 28.94 6.54 -23.02
CA HIS A 191 27.49 6.49 -22.81
C HIS A 191 27.03 7.48 -21.71
N LEU A 192 27.95 7.96 -20.88
CA LEU A 192 27.67 8.92 -19.80
C LEU A 192 27.81 10.38 -20.24
N ALA A 193 28.27 10.66 -21.47
CA ALA A 193 28.51 12.02 -21.94
C ALA A 193 27.25 12.91 -21.91
N LEU A 194 26.08 12.33 -22.16
CA LEU A 194 24.79 13.03 -22.15
C LEU A 194 24.13 13.06 -20.77
N MET A 195 24.71 12.40 -19.76
CA MET A 195 24.09 12.25 -18.45
C MET A 195 23.77 13.60 -17.78
N PRO A 196 24.64 14.62 -17.80
CA PRO A 196 24.30 15.93 -17.25
C PRO A 196 23.09 16.57 -17.92
N GLN A 197 22.91 16.37 -19.23
CA GLN A 197 21.76 16.89 -19.97
C GLN A 197 20.47 16.16 -19.57
N TYR A 198 20.52 14.84 -19.41
CA TYR A 198 19.39 14.06 -18.91
C TYR A 198 19.01 14.45 -17.48
N GLN A 199 19.99 14.72 -16.60
CA GLN A 199 19.73 15.23 -15.26
C GLN A 199 19.07 16.62 -15.27
N GLN A 200 19.49 17.52 -16.17
CA GLN A 200 18.79 18.80 -16.35
C GLN A 200 17.36 18.61 -16.86
N ALA A 201 17.16 17.67 -17.79
CA ALA A 201 15.83 17.35 -18.31
C ALA A 201 14.91 16.78 -17.23
N ASP A 202 15.43 15.97 -16.30
CA ASP A 202 14.68 15.48 -15.13
C ASP A 202 14.18 16.63 -14.25
N LEU A 203 15.02 17.63 -13.99
CA LEU A 203 14.64 18.80 -13.18
C LEU A 203 13.53 19.62 -13.86
N VAL A 204 13.63 19.81 -15.18
CA VAL A 204 12.56 20.47 -15.96
C VAL A 204 11.28 19.64 -15.91
N SER A 205 11.37 18.33 -16.05
CA SER A 205 10.23 17.41 -15.96
C SER A 205 9.57 17.45 -14.59
N LEU A 206 10.35 17.51 -13.49
CA LEU A 206 9.83 17.77 -12.15
C LEU A 206 9.06 19.10 -12.10
N GLY A 207 9.62 20.18 -12.64
CA GLY A 207 8.95 21.49 -12.70
C GLY A 207 7.61 21.44 -13.44
N LYS A 208 7.55 20.69 -14.55
CA LYS A 208 6.30 20.49 -15.31
C LYS A 208 5.27 19.69 -14.52
N VAL A 209 5.69 18.60 -13.84
CA VAL A 209 4.79 17.81 -12.99
C VAL A 209 4.20 18.69 -11.88
N VAL A 210 5.03 19.48 -11.21
CA VAL A 210 4.60 20.38 -10.13
C VAL A 210 3.65 21.46 -10.65
N LEU A 211 3.96 22.08 -11.80
CA LEU A 211 3.08 23.06 -12.43
C LEU A 211 1.73 22.45 -12.82
N ALA A 212 1.73 21.24 -13.40
CA ALA A 212 0.51 20.55 -13.75
C ALA A 212 -0.36 20.28 -12.50
N LEU A 213 0.24 19.83 -11.40
CA LEU A 213 -0.47 19.60 -10.14
C LEU A 213 -1.05 20.90 -9.57
N ALA A 214 -0.29 22.00 -9.59
CA ALA A 214 -0.74 23.30 -9.11
C ALA A 214 -1.88 23.88 -9.96
N CYS A 215 -1.88 23.62 -11.26
CA CYS A 215 -3.00 23.99 -12.15
C CYS A 215 -4.15 22.97 -12.14
N ASN A 216 -3.94 21.81 -11.51
CA ASN A 216 -4.72 20.58 -11.69
C ASN A 216 -5.13 20.31 -13.15
N SER A 217 -4.20 20.56 -14.08
CA SER A 217 -4.41 20.48 -15.53
C SER A 217 -3.09 20.27 -16.27
N LEU A 218 -3.12 19.39 -17.28
CA LEU A 218 -1.97 19.18 -18.18
C LEU A 218 -1.88 20.25 -19.27
N ALA A 219 -2.91 21.07 -19.49
CA ALA A 219 -2.81 22.18 -20.41
C ALA A 219 -1.84 23.26 -19.88
N GLY A 220 -1.64 23.33 -18.56
CA GLY A 220 -0.76 24.31 -17.90
C GLY A 220 0.73 24.17 -18.25
N ILE A 221 1.17 22.98 -18.67
CA ILE A 221 2.57 22.73 -19.05
C ILE A 221 2.88 23.11 -20.51
N GLN A 222 1.87 23.47 -21.30
CA GLN A 222 2.04 23.89 -22.69
C GLN A 222 2.64 25.30 -22.74
N ARG A 223 3.55 25.54 -23.70
CA ARG A 223 4.32 26.79 -23.81
C ARG A 223 3.42 28.03 -23.89
N GLU A 224 2.33 27.96 -24.64
CA GLU A 224 1.33 29.03 -24.80
C GLU A 224 0.55 29.37 -23.53
N ASN A 225 0.44 28.43 -22.61
CA ASN A 225 -0.32 28.57 -21.36
C ASN A 225 0.58 28.81 -20.14
N LEU A 226 1.91 28.74 -20.30
CA LEU A 226 2.86 28.82 -19.19
C LEU A 226 2.70 30.11 -18.37
N GLN A 227 2.50 31.25 -19.04
CA GLN A 227 2.34 32.53 -18.36
C GLN A 227 1.08 32.55 -17.48
N LYS A 228 -0.06 32.06 -18.01
CA LYS A 228 -1.33 31.94 -17.26
C LYS A 228 -1.20 30.95 -16.11
N ALA A 229 -0.51 29.83 -16.33
CA ALA A 229 -0.25 28.83 -15.31
C ALA A 229 0.56 29.41 -14.15
N MET A 230 1.62 30.18 -14.43
CA MET A 230 2.41 30.85 -13.40
C MET A 230 1.63 31.96 -12.66
N GLU A 231 0.73 32.66 -13.33
CA GLU A 231 -0.17 33.62 -12.70
C GLU A 231 -1.14 32.93 -11.72
N LEU A 232 -1.70 31.77 -12.11
CA LEU A 232 -2.52 30.93 -11.23
C LEU A 232 -1.77 30.52 -9.98
N VAL A 233 -0.55 30.02 -10.16
CA VAL A 233 0.31 29.61 -9.05
C VAL A 233 0.51 30.79 -8.09
N SER A 234 0.82 31.97 -8.64
CA SER A 234 1.09 33.17 -7.84
C SER A 234 -0.10 33.68 -7.04
N ILE A 235 -1.33 33.39 -7.45
CA ILE A 235 -2.56 33.85 -6.78
C ILE A 235 -3.00 32.85 -5.69
N ASN A 236 -2.77 31.55 -5.89
CA ASN A 236 -3.39 30.50 -5.06
C ASN A 236 -2.41 29.75 -4.14
N TYR A 237 -1.10 29.91 -4.34
CA TYR A 237 -0.08 29.17 -3.62
C TYR A 237 1.02 30.07 -3.07
N SER A 238 1.82 29.53 -2.15
CA SER A 238 2.93 30.26 -1.56
C SER A 238 3.97 30.71 -2.60
N SER A 239 4.71 31.76 -2.25
CA SER A 239 5.87 32.22 -3.02
C SER A 239 6.93 31.13 -3.17
N ASP A 240 7.07 30.24 -2.19
CA ASP A 240 8.05 29.15 -2.25
C ASP A 240 7.73 28.18 -3.38
N LEU A 241 6.46 27.81 -3.55
CA LEU A 241 6.05 26.92 -4.63
C LEU A 241 6.26 27.58 -5.99
N LYS A 242 5.86 28.85 -6.11
CA LYS A 242 6.11 29.66 -7.31
C LYS A 242 7.60 29.73 -7.66
N ASN A 243 8.45 30.02 -6.68
CA ASN A 243 9.90 30.15 -6.86
C ASN A 243 10.53 28.82 -7.26
N LEU A 244 10.08 27.70 -6.67
CA LEU A 244 10.54 26.36 -7.04
C LEU A 244 10.18 26.05 -8.50
N ILE A 245 8.93 26.28 -8.92
CA ILE A 245 8.51 26.02 -10.30
C ILE A 245 9.31 26.91 -11.26
N LEU A 246 9.44 28.20 -10.95
CA LEU A 246 10.20 29.13 -11.77
C LEU A 246 11.65 28.68 -11.92
N TYR A 247 12.31 28.28 -10.82
CA TYR A 247 13.68 27.80 -10.83
C TYR A 247 13.87 26.52 -11.68
N LEU A 248 12.90 25.59 -11.62
CA LEU A 248 12.95 24.33 -12.39
C LEU A 248 12.63 24.53 -13.88
N LEU A 249 11.81 25.52 -14.25
CA LEU A 249 11.39 25.72 -15.64
C LEU A 249 12.22 26.75 -16.40
N THR A 250 12.88 27.69 -15.71
CA THR A 250 13.75 28.67 -16.36
C THR A 250 15.10 28.05 -16.71
N GLU A 251 15.62 28.41 -17.89
CA GLU A 251 17.01 28.10 -18.24
C GLU A 251 17.94 28.88 -17.32
N GLN A 252 18.94 28.18 -16.77
CA GLN A 252 19.93 28.75 -15.86
C GLN A 252 21.28 28.75 -16.55
N SER A 253 22.10 29.76 -16.26
CA SER A 253 23.47 29.84 -16.78
C SER A 253 24.37 28.74 -16.22
N ARG A 254 24.10 28.28 -15.00
CA ARG A 254 24.76 27.15 -14.35
C ARG A 254 23.90 25.89 -14.41
N LEU A 255 24.55 24.74 -14.52
CA LEU A 255 23.88 23.45 -14.34
C LEU A 255 23.28 23.36 -12.95
N ARG A 256 22.00 23.00 -12.89
CA ARG A 256 21.25 22.86 -11.63
C ARG A 256 21.47 21.49 -11.03
N SER A 257 21.39 21.41 -9.71
CA SER A 257 21.38 20.17 -8.95
C SER A 257 20.05 20.02 -8.21
N VAL A 258 19.64 18.79 -7.94
CA VAL A 258 18.51 18.50 -7.03
C VAL A 258 18.75 19.12 -5.64
N ASN A 259 20.01 19.27 -5.23
CA ASN A 259 20.33 19.88 -3.94
C ASN A 259 20.03 21.39 -3.91
N ASP A 260 19.99 22.09 -5.05
CA ASP A 260 19.71 23.53 -5.11
C ASP A 260 18.26 23.85 -4.69
N ILE A 261 17.32 22.92 -4.82
CA ILE A 261 15.91 23.12 -4.41
C ILE A 261 15.65 22.77 -2.94
N MET A 262 16.61 22.15 -2.24
CA MET A 262 16.44 21.76 -0.84
C MET A 262 16.11 22.93 0.11
N PRO A 263 16.73 24.12 -0.02
CA PRO A 263 16.37 25.27 0.80
C PRO A 263 14.93 25.75 0.59
N MET A 264 14.39 25.61 -0.63
CA MET A 264 13.00 25.97 -0.94
C MET A 264 12.00 24.99 -0.34
N ILE A 265 12.38 23.71 -0.20
CA ILE A 265 11.61 22.72 0.55
C ILE A 265 11.67 23.06 2.05
N GLY A 266 12.88 23.28 2.58
CA GLY A 266 13.12 23.76 3.94
C GLY A 266 12.44 22.93 5.02
N ALA A 267 11.68 23.59 5.90
CA ALA A 267 11.01 22.97 7.04
C ALA A 267 9.96 21.91 6.66
N ARG A 268 9.51 21.86 5.40
CA ARG A 268 8.51 20.90 4.93
C ARG A 268 9.03 19.45 4.95
N PHE A 269 10.35 19.25 5.00
CA PHE A 269 10.95 17.93 5.26
C PHE A 269 10.52 17.37 6.61
N TYR A 270 10.42 18.21 7.66
CA TYR A 270 9.97 17.76 8.98
C TYR A 270 8.52 17.29 8.95
N THR A 271 7.64 18.04 8.29
CA THR A 271 6.23 17.61 8.12
C THR A 271 6.11 16.26 7.43
N GLN A 272 6.92 16.01 6.40
CA GLN A 272 6.90 14.71 5.70
C GLN A 272 7.53 13.58 6.55
N LEU A 273 8.57 13.90 7.33
CA LEU A 273 9.19 12.95 8.26
C LEU A 273 8.22 12.54 9.37
N ASP A 274 7.58 13.52 10.02
CA ASP A 274 6.58 13.31 11.07
C ASP A 274 5.40 12.49 10.54
N ALA A 275 4.89 12.82 9.35
CA ALA A 275 3.83 12.04 8.71
C ALA A 275 4.25 10.59 8.41
N SER A 276 5.53 10.35 8.09
CA SER A 276 6.05 9.00 7.91
C SER A 276 6.19 8.25 9.24
N GLN A 277 6.60 8.92 10.31
CA GLN A 277 6.72 8.32 11.65
C GLN A 277 5.35 7.96 12.20
N MET A 278 4.38 8.88 12.15
CA MET A 278 3.01 8.62 12.57
C MET A 278 2.37 7.46 11.80
N ARG A 279 2.67 7.32 10.50
CA ARG A 279 2.23 6.15 9.72
C ARG A 279 2.88 4.85 10.21
N ASN A 280 4.15 4.88 10.61
CA ASN A 280 4.82 3.71 11.15
C ASN A 280 4.21 3.31 12.50
N ASP A 281 3.93 4.27 13.39
CA ASP A 281 3.30 4.01 14.69
C ASP A 281 1.92 3.34 14.52
N VAL A 282 1.11 3.83 13.57
CA VAL A 282 -0.20 3.21 13.25
C VAL A 282 -0.03 1.79 12.71
N ILE A 283 0.95 1.55 11.84
CA ILE A 283 1.22 0.20 11.31
C ILE A 283 1.69 -0.73 12.42
N GLU A 284 2.55 -0.26 13.32
CA GLU A 284 3.07 -1.04 14.44
C GLU A 284 1.95 -1.39 15.44
N GLU A 285 1.09 -0.43 15.77
CA GLU A 285 -0.07 -0.66 16.64
C GLU A 285 -1.04 -1.68 16.05
N ASP A 286 -1.34 -1.58 14.75
CA ASP A 286 -2.23 -2.52 14.07
C ASP A 286 -1.58 -3.90 13.89
N LEU A 287 -0.27 -3.96 13.61
CA LEU A 287 0.47 -5.22 13.56
C LEU A 287 0.49 -5.92 14.92
N ALA A 288 0.65 -5.17 16.02
CA ALA A 288 0.61 -5.72 17.36
C ALA A 288 -0.74 -6.40 17.66
N LYS A 289 -1.85 -5.78 17.25
CA LYS A 289 -3.20 -6.37 17.35
C LYS A 289 -3.32 -7.65 16.52
N GLU A 290 -2.81 -7.67 15.30
CA GLU A 290 -2.87 -8.87 14.44
C GLU A 290 -1.99 -10.02 14.96
N VAL A 291 -0.80 -9.71 15.51
CA VAL A 291 0.04 -10.70 16.19
C VAL A 291 -0.69 -11.29 17.39
N GLN A 292 -1.38 -10.45 18.16
CA GLN A 292 -2.22 -10.87 19.28
C GLN A 292 -3.38 -11.76 18.81
N ASN A 293 -4.12 -11.35 17.76
CA ASN A 293 -5.17 -12.16 17.14
C ASN A 293 -4.66 -13.54 16.71
N GLY A 294 -3.47 -13.62 16.10
CA GLY A 294 -2.84 -14.88 15.74
C GLY A 294 -2.53 -15.78 16.95
N ARG A 295 -2.13 -15.20 18.09
CA ARG A 295 -1.95 -15.96 19.35
C ARG A 295 -3.27 -16.49 19.87
N LEU A 296 -4.29 -15.63 19.93
CA LEU A 296 -5.63 -15.99 20.41
C LEU A 296 -6.27 -17.08 19.54
N PHE A 297 -6.15 -16.97 18.21
CA PHE A 297 -6.61 -18.00 17.28
C PHE A 297 -5.97 -19.36 17.57
N ARG A 298 -4.65 -19.40 17.78
CA ARG A 298 -3.96 -20.66 18.13
C ARG A 298 -4.44 -21.23 19.47
N LEU A 299 -4.70 -20.38 20.48
CA LEU A 299 -5.25 -20.85 21.76
C LEU A 299 -6.65 -21.42 21.59
N LEU A 300 -7.52 -20.74 20.84
CA LEU A 300 -8.87 -21.21 20.52
C LEU A 300 -8.84 -22.55 19.77
N ALA A 301 -7.97 -22.69 18.77
CA ALA A 301 -7.82 -23.93 18.02
C ALA A 301 -7.36 -25.10 18.92
N LYS A 302 -6.42 -24.84 19.84
CA LYS A 302 -5.97 -25.83 20.83
C LYS A 302 -7.07 -26.19 21.83
N LEU A 303 -7.80 -25.20 22.36
CA LEU A 303 -8.97 -25.44 23.21
C LEU A 303 -10.00 -26.30 22.48
N GLY A 304 -10.37 -25.94 21.25
CA GLY A 304 -11.28 -26.73 20.42
C GLY A 304 -10.77 -28.14 20.10
N THR A 305 -9.45 -28.39 20.16
CA THR A 305 -8.87 -29.73 20.02
C THR A 305 -8.99 -30.55 21.32
N ILE A 306 -9.05 -29.90 22.48
CA ILE A 306 -9.13 -30.53 23.81
C ILE A 306 -10.58 -30.74 24.22
N ASN A 307 -11.36 -29.66 24.19
CA ASN A 307 -12.73 -29.61 24.68
C ASN A 307 -13.62 -30.56 23.85
N GLU A 308 -14.50 -31.28 24.55
CA GLU A 308 -15.47 -32.20 23.94
C GLU A 308 -14.87 -33.29 23.03
N ARG A 309 -13.58 -33.63 23.17
CA ARG A 309 -13.02 -34.80 22.47
C ARG A 309 -13.78 -36.06 22.91
N PRO A 310 -14.40 -36.81 21.98
CA PRO A 310 -15.33 -37.90 22.31
C PRO A 310 -14.65 -39.13 22.93
N GLU A 311 -13.42 -39.43 22.52
CA GLU A 311 -12.64 -40.55 23.05
C GLU A 311 -11.15 -40.26 22.88
N PHE A 312 -10.35 -40.62 23.87
CA PHE A 312 -8.90 -40.62 23.78
C PHE A 312 -8.33 -41.84 24.48
N GLN A 313 -7.41 -42.58 23.83
CA GLN A 313 -6.78 -43.79 24.40
C GLN A 313 -7.76 -44.79 25.02
N LYS A 314 -8.92 -45.01 24.39
CA LYS A 314 -10.01 -45.90 24.89
C LYS A 314 -10.72 -45.41 26.15
N ASP A 315 -10.52 -44.16 26.55
CA ASP A 315 -11.29 -43.48 27.58
C ASP A 315 -12.34 -42.54 26.94
N PRO A 316 -13.65 -42.90 27.00
CA PRO A 316 -14.73 -42.05 26.49
C PRO A 316 -15.07 -40.86 27.40
N THR A 317 -14.48 -40.80 28.60
CA THR A 317 -14.70 -39.74 29.59
C THR A 317 -13.49 -38.83 29.76
N TRP A 318 -12.47 -38.98 28.91
CA TRP A 318 -11.20 -38.25 29.02
C TRP A 318 -11.39 -36.72 29.11
N SER A 319 -12.30 -36.14 28.32
CA SER A 319 -12.57 -34.70 28.34
C SER A 319 -13.34 -34.21 29.57
N GLU A 320 -13.87 -35.11 30.39
CA GLU A 320 -14.78 -34.82 31.50
C GLU A 320 -14.12 -34.90 32.88
N THR A 321 -12.80 -35.19 32.96
CA THR A 321 -12.11 -35.44 34.23
C THR A 321 -10.89 -34.55 34.46
N GLY A 322 -10.59 -34.27 35.74
CA GLY A 322 -9.39 -33.55 36.19
C GLY A 322 -9.18 -32.19 35.52
N ASP A 323 -7.96 -31.95 35.04
CA ASP A 323 -7.55 -30.71 34.34
C ASP A 323 -8.43 -30.41 33.12
N ARG A 324 -8.92 -31.44 32.41
CA ARG A 324 -9.78 -31.27 31.22
C ARG A 324 -11.14 -30.72 31.59
N TYR A 325 -11.68 -31.13 32.74
CA TYR A 325 -12.92 -30.58 33.28
C TYR A 325 -12.79 -29.09 33.61
N LEU A 326 -11.66 -28.65 34.17
CA LEU A 326 -11.39 -27.21 34.39
C LEU A 326 -11.39 -26.42 33.08
N LEU A 327 -10.78 -26.97 32.02
CA LEU A 327 -10.76 -26.34 30.69
C LEU A 327 -12.16 -26.32 30.04
N LYS A 328 -13.01 -27.31 30.32
CA LYS A 328 -14.42 -27.32 29.91
C LYS A 328 -15.22 -26.21 30.59
N LEU A 329 -15.07 -26.04 31.90
CA LEU A 329 -15.73 -24.94 32.60
C LEU A 329 -15.19 -23.57 32.15
N PHE A 330 -13.88 -23.49 31.85
CA PHE A 330 -13.30 -22.27 31.29
C PHE A 330 -13.88 -21.95 29.90
N ARG A 331 -14.11 -22.95 29.04
CA ARG A 331 -14.83 -22.77 27.77
C ARG A 331 -16.23 -22.19 28.00
N ASP A 332 -16.99 -22.73 28.95
CA ASP A 332 -18.31 -22.22 29.29
C ASP A 332 -18.23 -20.77 29.81
N HIS A 333 -17.21 -20.44 30.62
CA HIS A 333 -16.93 -19.08 31.09
C HIS A 333 -16.61 -18.10 29.95
N LEU A 334 -16.03 -18.57 28.84
CA LEU A 334 -15.75 -17.73 27.67
C LEU A 334 -16.98 -17.51 26.79
N PHE A 335 -17.67 -18.59 26.41
CA PHE A 335 -18.62 -18.56 25.28
C PHE A 335 -20.08 -18.73 25.66
N HIS A 336 -20.37 -19.20 26.88
CA HIS A 336 -21.74 -19.49 27.34
C HIS A 336 -22.17 -18.55 28.46
N GLN A 337 -21.75 -17.28 28.38
CA GLN A 337 -22.21 -16.24 29.28
C GLN A 337 -23.70 -15.96 29.04
N VAL A 338 -24.43 -15.69 30.12
CA VAL A 338 -25.85 -15.33 30.09
C VAL A 338 -26.09 -14.09 30.94
N THR A 339 -27.10 -13.30 30.57
CA THR A 339 -27.57 -12.17 31.37
C THR A 339 -28.37 -12.65 32.59
N GLU A 340 -28.73 -11.72 33.48
CA GLU A 340 -29.66 -11.99 34.59
C GLU A 340 -31.02 -12.55 34.12
N ALA A 341 -31.43 -12.24 32.89
CA ALA A 341 -32.66 -12.76 32.29
C ALA A 341 -32.48 -14.14 31.61
N GLY A 342 -31.29 -14.74 31.69
CA GLY A 342 -30.96 -16.03 31.07
C GLY A 342 -30.72 -15.97 29.56
N THR A 343 -30.66 -14.77 28.97
CA THR A 343 -30.38 -14.62 27.53
C THR A 343 -28.88 -14.71 27.25
N PRO A 344 -28.44 -15.27 26.11
CA PRO A 344 -27.02 -15.33 25.76
C PRO A 344 -26.36 -13.95 25.72
N TRP A 345 -25.23 -13.80 26.40
CA TRP A 345 -24.41 -12.59 26.42
C TRP A 345 -23.13 -12.80 25.60
N ILE A 346 -23.04 -12.13 24.45
CA ILE A 346 -21.89 -12.27 23.54
C ILE A 346 -21.02 -11.02 23.67
N ASP A 347 -19.91 -11.14 24.39
CA ASP A 347 -18.93 -10.07 24.57
C ASP A 347 -17.53 -10.53 24.11
N LEU A 348 -17.11 -10.02 22.95
CA LEU A 348 -15.79 -10.30 22.40
C LEU A 348 -14.67 -9.69 23.25
N SER A 349 -14.92 -8.59 23.95
CA SER A 349 -13.91 -7.96 24.83
C SER A 349 -13.61 -8.85 26.03
N HIS A 350 -14.64 -9.47 26.61
CA HIS A 350 -14.51 -10.48 27.65
C HIS A 350 -13.68 -11.68 27.17
N ILE A 351 -14.03 -12.24 26.01
CA ILE A 351 -13.32 -13.40 25.43
C ILE A 351 -11.84 -13.07 25.19
N VAL A 352 -11.55 -11.94 24.54
CA VAL A 352 -10.18 -11.49 24.25
C VAL A 352 -9.41 -11.28 25.56
N SER A 353 -10.00 -10.60 26.54
CA SER A 353 -9.37 -10.35 27.84
C SER A 353 -9.00 -11.66 28.57
N CYS A 354 -9.95 -12.59 28.66
CA CYS A 354 -9.75 -13.88 29.34
C CYS A 354 -8.69 -14.74 28.64
N LEU A 355 -8.71 -14.81 27.31
CA LEU A 355 -7.70 -15.57 26.56
C LEU A 355 -6.30 -14.94 26.68
N ASN A 356 -6.18 -13.62 26.71
CA ASN A 356 -4.90 -12.95 26.97
C ASN A 356 -4.37 -13.26 28.37
N LYS A 357 -5.25 -13.25 29.38
CA LYS A 357 -4.90 -13.61 30.76
C LYS A 357 -4.47 -15.08 30.87
N LEU A 358 -5.15 -15.98 30.16
CA LEU A 358 -4.75 -17.39 30.04
C LEU A 358 -3.38 -17.52 29.36
N ASP A 359 -3.16 -16.83 28.24
CA ASP A 359 -1.90 -16.89 27.50
C ASP A 359 -0.73 -16.38 28.34
N ALA A 360 -0.93 -15.27 29.05
CA ALA A 360 0.07 -14.70 29.95
C ALA A 360 0.24 -15.52 31.25
N GLY A 361 -0.74 -16.32 31.64
CA GLY A 361 -0.71 -17.10 32.88
C GLY A 361 -0.70 -16.20 34.12
N VAL A 362 -1.55 -15.18 34.15
CA VAL A 362 -1.59 -14.21 35.26
C VAL A 362 -2.08 -14.85 36.57
N PRO A 363 -1.68 -14.33 37.75
CA PRO A 363 -2.11 -14.85 39.05
C PRO A 363 -3.53 -14.45 39.44
N GLU A 364 -4.27 -13.76 38.56
CA GLU A 364 -5.66 -13.38 38.78
C GLU A 364 -6.56 -14.62 38.91
N LYS A 365 -7.45 -14.61 39.90
CA LYS A 365 -8.41 -15.69 40.18
C LYS A 365 -9.72 -15.45 39.44
N ILE A 366 -10.30 -16.52 38.91
CA ILE A 366 -11.64 -16.55 38.33
C ILE A 366 -12.47 -17.67 38.96
N SER A 367 -13.79 -17.49 38.94
CA SER A 367 -14.76 -18.48 39.41
C SER A 367 -15.36 -19.21 38.21
N LEU A 368 -15.16 -20.52 38.17
CA LEU A 368 -15.72 -21.41 37.17
C LEU A 368 -16.88 -22.19 37.79
N VAL A 369 -18.07 -22.05 37.22
CA VAL A 369 -19.31 -22.64 37.75
C VAL A 369 -19.71 -23.84 36.89
N SER A 370 -20.05 -24.96 37.52
CA SER A 370 -20.59 -26.12 36.82
C SER A 370 -21.97 -25.83 36.23
N ARG A 371 -22.34 -26.52 35.15
CA ARG A 371 -23.63 -26.30 34.45
C ARG A 371 -24.86 -26.60 35.30
N ASP A 372 -24.72 -27.43 36.33
CA ASP A 372 -25.78 -27.70 37.30
C ASP A 372 -25.81 -26.68 38.45
N GLU A 373 -24.92 -25.69 38.42
CA GLU A 373 -24.75 -24.61 39.39
C GLU A 373 -24.40 -25.09 40.81
N LYS A 374 -24.08 -26.37 40.99
CA LYS A 374 -23.79 -26.94 42.32
C LYS A 374 -22.35 -26.78 42.75
N SER A 375 -21.43 -26.60 41.81
CA SER A 375 -19.99 -26.53 42.08
C SER A 375 -19.40 -25.24 41.55
N VAL A 376 -18.63 -24.56 42.39
CA VAL A 376 -17.85 -23.37 42.03
C VAL A 376 -16.39 -23.65 42.32
N LEU A 377 -15.55 -23.58 41.28
CA LEU A 377 -14.12 -23.78 41.37
C LEU A 377 -13.41 -22.43 41.18
N VAL A 378 -12.62 -22.03 42.16
CA VAL A 378 -11.82 -20.80 42.09
C VAL A 378 -10.39 -21.16 41.70
N VAL A 379 -9.97 -20.72 40.52
CA VAL A 379 -8.66 -21.05 39.93
C VAL A 379 -7.98 -19.79 39.42
N THR A 380 -6.65 -19.77 39.37
CA THR A 380 -5.93 -18.70 38.69
C THR A 380 -5.78 -18.98 37.19
N TYR A 381 -5.59 -17.94 36.38
CA TYR A 381 -5.19 -18.14 34.98
C TYR A 381 -3.86 -18.89 34.84
N SER A 382 -2.96 -18.74 35.82
CA SER A 382 -1.71 -19.52 35.89
C SER A 382 -1.95 -21.02 36.09
N ASP A 383 -2.97 -21.41 36.86
CA ASP A 383 -3.38 -22.81 37.03
C ASP A 383 -4.00 -23.36 35.74
N LEU A 384 -4.89 -22.57 35.13
CA LEU A 384 -5.55 -22.93 33.86
C LEU A 384 -4.55 -23.08 32.73
N LYS A 385 -3.54 -22.21 32.65
CA LYS A 385 -2.47 -22.32 31.65
C LYS A 385 -1.69 -23.63 31.80
N ARG A 386 -1.36 -24.02 33.04
CA ARG A 386 -0.70 -25.31 33.31
C ARG A 386 -1.56 -26.50 32.88
N CYS A 387 -2.86 -26.48 33.19
CA CYS A 387 -3.82 -27.49 32.76
C CYS A 387 -3.89 -27.57 31.23
N PHE A 388 -3.99 -26.42 30.57
CA PHE A 388 -4.07 -26.27 29.13
C PHE A 388 -2.82 -26.82 28.43
N ASP A 389 -1.63 -26.38 28.84
CA ASP A 389 -0.37 -26.78 28.21
C ASP A 389 -0.12 -28.28 28.42
N SER A 390 -0.34 -28.81 29.62
CA SER A 390 -0.14 -30.24 29.92
C SER A 390 -1.11 -31.13 29.14
N THR A 391 -2.39 -30.75 29.07
CA THR A 391 -3.40 -31.50 28.32
C THR A 391 -3.10 -31.50 26.82
N PHE A 392 -2.67 -30.35 26.27
CA PHE A 392 -2.32 -30.29 24.85
C PHE A 392 -1.07 -31.12 24.53
N GLN A 393 -0.06 -31.10 25.42
CA GLN A 393 1.17 -31.90 25.25
C GLN A 393 0.89 -33.41 25.24
N GLU A 394 -0.02 -33.90 26.07
CA GLU A 394 -0.45 -35.31 26.05
C GLU A 394 -0.99 -35.73 24.68
N LEU A 395 -1.84 -34.89 24.09
CA LEU A 395 -2.41 -35.13 22.76
C LEU A 395 -1.33 -35.12 21.67
N GLN A 396 -0.38 -34.20 21.76
CA GLN A 396 0.74 -34.13 20.82
C GLN A 396 1.63 -35.38 20.91
N ALA A 397 1.96 -35.83 22.13
CA ALA A 397 2.79 -37.01 22.35
C ALA A 397 2.16 -38.29 21.77
N ALA A 398 0.83 -38.43 21.92
CA ALA A 398 0.10 -39.54 21.31
C ALA A 398 0.08 -39.46 19.78
N ALA A 399 -0.02 -38.25 19.21
CA ALA A 399 -0.01 -38.06 17.76
C ALA A 399 1.38 -38.32 17.13
N SER A 400 2.47 -38.03 17.84
CA SER A 400 3.84 -38.27 17.36
C SER A 400 4.32 -39.72 17.54
N GLY A 401 3.46 -40.64 17.99
CA GLY A 401 3.81 -42.05 18.20
C GLY A 401 4.88 -42.28 19.26
N SER A 402 5.04 -41.36 20.21
CA SER A 402 6.06 -41.42 21.27
C SER A 402 5.53 -42.06 22.55
N LEU A 403 4.77 -43.15 22.42
CA LEU A 403 4.32 -44.01 23.52
C LEU A 403 4.71 -45.46 23.25
#